data_AF-A0A7C6PJH5-F1
#
_entry.id   AF-A0A7C6PJH5-F1
#
_cell.length_a   1.000
_cell.length_b   1.000
_cell.length_c   1.000
_cell.angle_alpha   90.00
_cell.angle_beta   90.00
_cell.angle_gamma   90.00
#
_symmetry.space_group_name_H-M   'P 1'
#
loop_
_entity.id
_entity.type
_entity.pdbx_description
1 polymer ?
#
loop_
_entity_poly.entity_id
_entity_poly.type
_entity_poly.pdbx_seq_one_letter_code
_entity_poly.pdbx_strand_id
1 'polypeptide(L)'
;MRLNPVNALIAVLLGAVLSYGLWSLDGPLRNYVAAGSAIFFIATLLPLLLGGYASARRGVNLRVVSGVFFGIALGLNTLFAIFDLSATAYIVISAVLILVYLLLANAIFNARQ
;
A
#
# COMPACT_ATOMS: atom_id res chain seq x y z
N MET A 1 3.43 -10.63 15.14
CA MET A 1 2.83 -11.22 13.92
C MET A 1 3.67 -12.44 13.56
N ARG A 2 3.08 -13.54 13.09
CA ARG A 2 3.87 -14.61 12.45
C ARG A 2 3.93 -14.28 10.96
N LEU A 3 5.09 -13.82 10.51
CA LEU A 3 5.36 -13.58 9.09
C LEU A 3 5.36 -14.95 8.39
N ASN A 4 4.38 -15.18 7.51
CA ASN A 4 4.49 -16.27 6.55
C ASN A 4 5.38 -15.75 5.41
N PRO A 5 6.61 -16.28 5.25
CA PRO A 5 7.56 -15.77 4.27
C PRO A 5 7.03 -15.85 2.83
N VAL A 6 6.22 -16.87 2.52
CA VAL A 6 5.59 -17.03 1.21
C VAL A 6 4.61 -15.89 0.95
N ASN A 7 3.73 -15.57 1.91
CA ASN A 7 2.77 -14.47 1.77
C ASN A 7 3.47 -13.11 1.68
N ALA A 8 4.57 -12.93 2.42
CA ALA A 8 5.37 -11.72 2.33
C ALA A 8 6.01 -11.57 0.94
N LEU A 9 6.56 -12.66 0.39
CA LEU A 9 7.10 -12.67 -0.97
C LEU A 9 6.01 -12.35 -2.00
N ILE A 10 4.82 -12.94 -1.89
CA ILE A 10 3.69 -12.63 -2.76
C ILE A 10 3.33 -11.14 -2.69
N ALA A 11 3.26 -10.55 -1.49
CA ALA A 11 2.97 -9.14 -1.30
C ALA A 11 4.00 -8.24 -2.00
N VAL A 12 5.29 -8.57 -1.88
CA VAL A 12 6.38 -7.82 -2.53
C VAL A 12 6.30 -7.93 -4.05
N LEU A 13 6.15 -9.15 -4.58
CA LEU A 13 6.08 -9.39 -6.02
C LEU A 13 4.84 -8.73 -6.63
N LEU A 14 3.68 -8.83 -5.99
CA LEU A 14 2.46 -8.15 -6.45
C LEU A 14 2.62 -6.64 -6.44
N GLY A 15 3.18 -6.06 -5.38
CA GLY A 15 3.43 -4.62 -5.33
C GLY A 15 4.38 -4.14 -6.44
N ALA A 16 5.43 -4.91 -6.73
CA ALA A 16 6.37 -4.61 -7.81
C ALA A 16 5.72 -4.72 -9.20
N VAL A 17 4.94 -5.78 -9.45
CA VAL A 17 4.25 -5.99 -10.74
C VAL A 17 3.19 -4.92 -10.98
N LEU A 18 2.40 -4.56 -9.96
CA LEU A 18 1.41 -3.49 -10.07
C LEU A 18 2.06 -2.14 -10.35
N SER A 19 3.14 -1.82 -9.64
CA SER A 19 3.94 -0.61 -9.89
C SER A 19 4.51 -0.57 -11.30
N TYR A 20 5.08 -1.68 -11.78
CA TYR A 20 5.55 -1.79 -13.16
C TYR A 20 4.43 -1.58 -14.17
N GLY A 21 3.24 -2.14 -13.92
CA GLY A 21 2.05 -1.91 -14.72
C GLY A 21 1.71 -0.43 -14.85
N LEU A 22 1.75 0.33 -13.74
CA LEU A 22 1.51 1.78 -13.77
C LEU A 22 2.63 2.55 -14.47
N TRP A 23 3.89 2.16 -14.26
CA TRP A 23 5.03 2.76 -14.95
C TRP A 23 4.94 2.58 -16.47
N SER A 24 4.42 1.44 -16.93
CA SER A 24 4.28 1.12 -18.36
C SER A 24 3.27 1.98 -19.13
N LEU A 25 2.45 2.77 -18.42
CA LEU A 25 1.48 3.69 -19.03
C LEU A 25 2.11 4.95 -19.64
N ASP A 26 3.44 5.09 -19.54
CA ASP A 26 4.25 6.14 -20.18
C ASP A 26 3.91 7.59 -19.77
N GLY A 27 3.18 7.78 -18.67
CA GLY A 27 2.76 9.10 -18.19
C GLY A 27 3.89 10.03 -17.72
N PRO A 28 3.59 11.32 -17.50
CA PRO A 28 4.58 12.36 -17.16
C PRO A 28 5.28 12.10 -15.82
N LEU A 29 4.62 11.44 -14.88
CA LEU A 29 5.15 11.14 -13.55
C LEU A 29 5.66 9.70 -13.39
N ARG A 30 5.89 8.96 -14.50
CA ARG A 30 6.14 7.50 -14.48
C ARG A 30 7.13 7.04 -13.40
N ASN A 31 8.25 7.77 -13.22
CA ASN A 31 9.32 7.35 -12.29
C ASN A 31 8.91 7.55 -10.83
N TYR A 32 8.18 8.64 -10.54
CA TYR A 32 7.62 8.89 -9.22
C TYR A 32 6.52 7.89 -8.89
N VAL A 33 5.65 7.59 -9.87
CA VAL A 33 4.60 6.59 -9.75
C VAL A 33 5.20 5.21 -9.53
N ALA A 34 6.23 4.81 -10.27
CA ALA A 34 6.90 3.52 -10.09
C ALA A 34 7.41 3.35 -8.65
N ALA A 35 8.25 4.27 -8.18
CA ALA A 35 8.85 4.15 -6.85
C ALA A 35 7.80 4.28 -5.73
N GLY A 36 6.93 5.29 -5.80
CA GLY A 36 5.96 5.56 -4.74
C GLY A 36 4.84 4.51 -4.65
N SER A 37 4.29 4.08 -5.79
CA SER A 37 3.24 3.05 -5.82
C SER A 37 3.76 1.70 -5.31
N ALA A 38 5.00 1.32 -5.64
CA ALA A 38 5.59 0.07 -5.14
C ALA A 38 5.64 0.06 -3.61
N ILE A 39 6.15 1.13 -3.00
CA ILE A 39 6.23 1.24 -1.55
C ILE A 39 4.83 1.17 -0.92
N PHE A 40 3.86 1.91 -1.48
CA PHE A 40 2.51 1.97 -0.95
C PHE A 40 1.78 0.62 -1.08
N PHE A 41 1.86 -0.03 -2.25
CA PHE A 41 1.28 -1.35 -2.46
C PHE A 41 1.90 -2.39 -1.54
N ILE A 42 3.22 -2.43 -1.40
CA ILE A 42 3.88 -3.39 -0.51
C ILE A 42 3.47 -3.15 0.95
N ALA A 43 3.47 -1.89 1.41
CA ALA A 43 3.10 -1.55 2.78
C ALA A 43 1.65 -1.93 3.14
N THR A 44 0.74 -1.90 2.17
CA THR A 44 -0.67 -2.28 2.35
C THR A 44 -0.89 -3.79 2.15
N LEU A 45 -0.27 -4.39 1.13
CA LEU A 45 -0.40 -5.82 0.83
C LEU A 45 0.20 -6.72 1.91
N LEU A 46 1.30 -6.32 2.55
CA LEU A 46 1.94 -7.11 3.60
C LEU A 46 0.94 -7.49 4.71
N PRO A 47 0.40 -6.56 5.51
CA PRO A 47 -0.59 -6.89 6.53
C PRO A 47 -1.93 -7.38 5.99
N LEU A 48 -2.30 -7.06 4.74
CA LEU A 48 -3.48 -7.65 4.11
C LEU A 48 -3.35 -9.17 3.93
N LEU A 49 -2.19 -9.63 3.47
CA LEU A 49 -1.94 -11.05 3.15
C LEU A 49 -1.31 -11.83 4.31
N LEU A 50 -0.90 -11.16 5.39
CA LEU A 50 -0.31 -11.84 6.54
C LEU A 50 -1.34 -12.67 7.30
N GLY A 51 -1.00 -13.95 7.50
CA GLY A 51 -1.87 -14.97 8.09
C GLY A 51 -1.92 -14.95 9.62
N GLY A 52 -0.86 -14.52 10.29
CA GLY A 52 -0.63 -14.79 11.71
C GLY A 52 -0.76 -13.58 12.64
N TYR A 53 -1.94 -13.41 13.24
CA TYR A 53 -2.19 -12.42 14.30
C TYR A 53 -2.50 -13.10 15.63
N ALA A 54 -2.04 -12.49 16.74
CA ALA A 54 -2.27 -13.02 18.08
C ALA A 54 -3.75 -12.98 18.50
N SER A 55 -4.53 -12.07 17.93
CA SER A 55 -5.98 -11.99 18.09
C SER A 55 -6.61 -11.97 16.70
N ALA A 56 -7.66 -12.78 16.51
CA ALA A 56 -8.42 -12.82 15.26
C ALA A 56 -9.02 -11.45 14.94
N ARG A 57 -9.54 -10.73 15.94
CA ARG A 57 -10.14 -9.39 15.76
C ARG A 57 -9.11 -8.37 15.29
N ARG A 58 -7.92 -8.34 15.90
CA ARG A 58 -6.81 -7.47 15.45
C ARG A 58 -6.41 -7.79 14.01
N GLY A 59 -6.34 -9.06 13.66
CA GLY A 59 -6.01 -9.50 12.30
C GLY A 59 -7.04 -9.05 11.27
N VAL A 60 -8.34 -9.26 11.54
CA VAL A 60 -9.42 -8.83 10.64
C VAL A 60 -9.41 -7.31 10.45
N ASN A 61 -9.36 -6.54 11.54
CA ASN A 61 -9.35 -5.08 11.47
C ASN A 61 -8.18 -4.56 10.66
N LEU A 62 -6.98 -5.12 10.87
CA LEU A 62 -5.80 -4.69 10.14
C LEU A 62 -5.92 -5.02 8.66
N ARG A 63 -6.39 -6.23 8.29
CA ARG A 63 -6.64 -6.59 6.89
C ARG A 63 -7.65 -5.68 6.21
N VAL A 64 -8.74 -5.34 6.89
CA VAL A 64 -9.77 -4.43 6.33
C VAL A 64 -9.17 -3.05 6.06
N VAL A 65 -8.47 -2.45 7.04
CA VAL A 65 -7.83 -1.15 6.85
C VAL A 65 -6.79 -1.20 5.75
N SER A 66 -5.95 -2.24 5.71
CA SER A 66 -4.97 -2.43 4.65
C SER A 66 -5.60 -2.60 3.27
N GLY A 67 -6.72 -3.32 3.17
CA GLY A 67 -7.45 -3.49 1.91
C GLY A 67 -8.07 -2.19 1.41
N VAL A 68 -8.65 -1.38 2.30
CA VAL A 68 -9.19 -0.06 1.96
C VAL A 68 -8.07 0.86 1.45
N PHE A 69 -6.95 0.95 2.17
CA PHE A 69 -5.83 1.79 1.74
C PHE A 69 -5.12 1.27 0.49
N PHE A 70 -5.08 -0.05 0.27
CA PHE A 70 -4.62 -0.62 -0.99
C PHE A 70 -5.49 -0.16 -2.16
N GLY A 71 -6.83 -0.20 -2.01
CA GLY A 71 -7.75 0.29 -3.03
C GLY A 71 -7.59 1.79 -3.31
N ILE A 72 -7.44 2.61 -2.26
CA ILE A 72 -7.15 4.04 -2.38
C ILE A 72 -5.82 4.26 -3.12
N ALA A 73 -4.77 3.54 -2.73
CA ALA A 73 -3.46 3.63 -3.35
C ALA A 73 -3.53 3.25 -4.84
N LEU A 74 -4.29 2.22 -5.21
CA LEU A 74 -4.42 1.80 -6.60
C LEU A 74 -5.08 2.90 -7.43
N GLY A 75 -6.24 3.40 -6.99
CA GLY A 75 -6.94 4.49 -7.69
C GLY A 75 -6.11 5.77 -7.80
N LEU A 76 -5.46 6.18 -6.69
CA LEU A 76 -4.62 7.38 -6.66
C LEU A 76 -3.43 7.26 -7.61
N ASN A 77 -2.68 6.15 -7.54
CA ASN A 77 -1.48 5.99 -8.37
C ASN A 77 -1.84 5.81 -9.85
N THR A 78 -2.97 5.16 -10.17
CA THR A 78 -3.49 5.12 -11.55
C THR A 78 -3.86 6.51 -12.06
N LEU A 79 -4.50 7.34 -11.25
CA LEU A 79 -4.83 8.72 -11.62
C LEU A 79 -3.57 9.53 -11.93
N PHE A 80 -2.55 9.48 -11.07
CA PHE A 80 -1.28 10.15 -11.33
C PHE A 80 -0.42 9.52 -12.43
N ALA A 81 -0.67 8.25 -12.79
CA ALA A 81 -0.02 7.60 -13.92
C ALA A 81 -0.55 8.08 -15.28
N ILE A 82 -1.81 8.50 -15.34
CA ILE A 82 -2.51 8.82 -16.60
C ILE A 82 -2.62 10.34 -16.81
N PHE A 83 -2.88 11.10 -15.75
CA PHE A 83 -3.11 12.54 -15.84
C PHE A 83 -1.84 13.36 -15.57
N ASP A 84 -1.69 14.48 -16.28
CA ASP A 84 -0.59 15.43 -16.10
C ASP A 84 -0.84 16.35 -14.90
N LEU A 85 -0.47 15.85 -13.71
CA LEU A 85 -0.63 16.54 -12.44
C LEU A 85 0.74 16.91 -11.85
N SER A 86 0.73 17.81 -10.86
CA SER A 86 1.95 18.23 -10.18
C SER A 86 2.65 17.07 -9.46
N ALA A 87 3.95 16.89 -9.74
CA ALA A 87 4.81 15.94 -9.03
C ALA A 87 4.82 16.20 -7.50
N THR A 88 4.79 17.48 -7.10
CA THR A 88 4.71 17.86 -5.68
C THR A 88 3.41 17.38 -5.05
N ALA A 89 2.28 17.52 -5.76
CA ALA A 89 0.99 17.03 -5.29
C ALA A 89 1.01 15.50 -5.12
N TYR A 90 1.58 14.77 -6.09
CA TYR A 90 1.74 13.32 -5.99
C TYR A 90 2.52 12.91 -4.75
N ILE A 91 3.68 13.52 -4.50
CA ILE A 91 4.54 13.19 -3.36
C ILE A 91 3.81 13.48 -2.04
N VAL A 92 3.24 14.67 -1.88
CA VAL A 92 2.59 15.08 -0.63
C VAL A 92 1.37 14.22 -0.34
N ILE A 93 0.48 14.02 -1.31
CA ILE A 93 -0.76 13.25 -1.10
C ILE A 93 -0.43 11.79 -0.79
N SER A 94 0.49 11.17 -1.56
CA SER A 94 0.89 9.78 -1.33
C SER A 94 1.58 9.60 0.03
N ALA A 95 2.47 10.52 0.41
CA ALA A 95 3.16 10.49 1.69
C ALA A 95 2.20 10.66 2.88
N VAL A 96 1.25 11.59 2.79
CA VAL A 96 0.25 11.79 3.85
C VAL A 96 -0.62 10.54 3.99
N LEU A 97 -1.10 9.98 2.87
CA LEU A 97 -1.97 8.81 2.91
C LEU A 97 -1.26 7.56 3.47
N ILE A 98 0.00 7.31 3.09
CA ILE A 98 0.75 6.18 3.63
C ILE A 98 1.06 6.39 5.12
N LEU A 99 1.34 7.62 5.57
CA LEU A 99 1.58 7.91 6.99
C LEU A 99 0.31 7.75 7.83
N VAL A 100 -0.84 8.22 7.34
CA VAL A 100 -2.14 8.01 7.99
C VAL A 100 -2.44 6.51 8.09
N TYR A 101 -2.19 5.76 7.02
CA TYR A 101 -2.33 4.32 7.04
C TYR A 101 -1.44 3.66 8.11
N LEU A 102 -0.14 4.00 8.15
CA LEU A 102 0.79 3.44 9.12
C LEU A 102 0.38 3.78 10.56
N LEU A 103 -0.12 4.99 10.80
CA LEU A 103 -0.66 5.41 12.09
C LEU A 103 -1.85 4.52 12.52
N LEU A 104 -2.82 4.32 11.62
CA LEU A 104 -4.00 3.48 11.88
C LEU A 104 -3.63 2.02 12.09
N ALA A 105 -2.75 1.49 11.23
CA ALA A 105 -2.23 0.12 11.34
C ALA A 105 -1.53 -0.10 12.69
N ASN A 106 -0.70 0.86 13.12
CA ASN A 106 0.00 0.82 14.40
C ASN A 106 -0.98 0.93 15.59
N ALA A 107 -2.00 1.80 15.49
CA ALA A 107 -3.02 1.92 16.52
C ALA A 107 -3.81 0.61 16.71
N ILE A 108 -4.20 -0.05 15.61
CA ILE A 108 -4.89 -1.35 15.66
C ILE A 108 -3.99 -2.44 16.22
N PHE A 109 -2.70 -2.44 15.83
CA PHE A 109 -1.76 -3.44 16.29
C PHE A 109 -1.54 -3.39 17.81
N ASN A 110 -1.43 -2.18 18.37
CA ASN A 110 -1.18 -1.92 19.78
C ASN A 110 -2.45 -1.86 20.63
N ALA A 111 -3.64 -1.88 20.02
CA ALA A 111 -4.90 -1.91 20.76
C ALA A 111 -4.95 -3.14 21.68
N ARG A 112 -5.11 -2.92 22.98
CA ARG A 112 -5.37 -3.97 23.97
C ARG A 112 -6.84 -4.37 23.84
N GLN A 113 -7.11 -5.36 22.99
CA GLN A 113 -8.42 -5.97 22.79
C GLN A 113 -8.37 -7.45 23.12
#